data_AF-A0A4Q2ZVN1-F1
#
_entry.id   AF-A0A4Q2ZVN1-F1
#
_cell.length_a   1.000
_cell.length_b   1.000
_cell.length_c   1.000
_cell.angle_alpha   90.00
_cell.angle_beta   90.00
_cell.angle_gamma   90.00
#
_symmetry.space_group_name_H-M   'P 1'
#
loop_
_entity.id
_entity.type
_entity.pdbx_description
1 polymer ?
#
loop_
_entity_poly.entity_id
_entity_poly.type
_entity_poly.pdbx_seq_one_letter_code
_entity_poly.pdbx_strand_id
1 'polypeptide(L)'
;MRSMIATASSMSVVLFCIVPKNKIFNELFTTFQVQVYIRRCLLYVNREATCNFIYMPQLISSLTKRILKILIIGTVLMGFVPLVAQSQRMVVSNARMNVVYLGVPNPINIAVEGYKCDALTIAVDNGKVEMGSDKCSYLIYPEKHGRMSIAISEKKSAKHLGTTEFRVKQVPDPEATVAGKMGGVISKAVLQAQEGIVTRLTCYDFDMRFSVTKATIAIIRKGNTIYAESLQGAVFTTKTKKGFQQLVDGDKVLISDIRCQAPDAVMRALNSIEFIISN
;
A
#
# COMPACT_ATOMS: atom_id res chain seq x y z
N MET A 1 -55.83 -22.80 31.55
CA MET A 1 -56.80 -23.16 30.50
C MET A 1 -56.10 -24.08 29.49
N ARG A 2 -56.76 -25.20 29.18
CA ARG A 2 -56.56 -26.23 28.12
C ARG A 2 -56.03 -25.71 26.78
N SER A 3 -55.52 -26.47 25.80
CA SER A 3 -54.94 -27.83 25.60
C SER A 3 -54.82 -28.05 24.07
N MET A 4 -53.72 -28.63 23.57
CA MET A 4 -53.56 -29.55 22.40
C MET A 4 -54.04 -29.09 20.99
N ILE A 5 -53.60 -29.56 19.80
CA ILE A 5 -53.15 -30.88 19.25
C ILE A 5 -52.27 -30.56 17.98
N ALA A 6 -51.02 -31.05 17.84
CA ALA A 6 -50.48 -32.18 17.02
C ALA A 6 -51.00 -32.30 15.55
N THR A 7 -50.26 -32.62 14.48
CA THR A 7 -49.36 -33.78 14.17
C THR A 7 -48.49 -33.47 12.91
N ALA A 8 -47.15 -33.65 12.91
CA ALA A 8 -46.33 -34.85 12.53
C ALA A 8 -46.19 -35.05 10.99
N SER A 9 -45.08 -35.44 10.35
CA SER A 9 -43.85 -36.22 10.66
C SER A 9 -43.01 -36.30 9.35
N SER A 10 -41.71 -36.58 9.24
CA SER A 10 -40.58 -36.86 10.16
C SER A 10 -39.25 -37.04 9.37
N MET A 11 -38.15 -36.53 9.96
CA MET A 11 -36.78 -37.08 10.13
C MET A 11 -35.93 -37.48 8.89
N SER A 12 -34.75 -36.91 8.59
CA SER A 12 -33.49 -36.67 9.35
C SER A 12 -32.63 -37.92 9.61
N VAL A 13 -31.33 -37.87 9.27
CA VAL A 13 -30.15 -38.08 10.15
C VAL A 13 -28.82 -38.05 9.35
N VAL A 14 -27.82 -37.45 9.98
CA VAL A 14 -26.42 -37.17 9.60
C VAL A 14 -25.50 -38.22 10.28
N LEU A 15 -24.38 -38.67 9.66
CA LEU A 15 -23.09 -38.88 10.37
C LEU A 15 -21.87 -39.19 9.48
N PHE A 16 -20.71 -38.80 10.03
CA PHE A 16 -19.33 -38.76 9.56
C PHE A 16 -18.53 -40.09 9.58
N CYS A 17 -17.41 -40.07 8.83
CA CYS A 17 -16.08 -40.70 9.08
C CYS A 17 -15.89 -42.24 8.98
N ILE A 18 -14.85 -42.66 8.22
CA ILE A 18 -13.56 -43.24 8.70
C ILE A 18 -12.68 -43.63 7.48
N VAL A 19 -11.40 -43.22 7.52
CA VAL A 19 -10.24 -43.64 6.67
C VAL A 19 -9.35 -44.49 7.62
N PRO A 20 -8.74 -45.66 7.28
CA PRO A 20 -7.50 -45.68 6.45
C PRO A 20 -7.01 -46.99 5.75
N LYS A 21 -5.99 -46.76 4.90
CA LYS A 21 -4.78 -47.58 4.57
C LYS A 21 -4.82 -48.76 3.57
N ASN A 22 -4.25 -48.43 2.40
CA ASN A 22 -3.06 -49.04 1.77
C ASN A 22 -3.20 -49.94 0.52
N LYS A 23 -2.57 -49.40 -0.53
CA LYS A 23 -1.78 -50.00 -1.62
C LYS A 23 -2.44 -50.35 -2.97
N ILE A 24 -2.28 -49.38 -3.89
CA ILE A 24 -1.53 -49.48 -5.16
C ILE A 24 -2.20 -50.27 -6.32
N PHE A 25 -2.50 -49.50 -7.38
CA PHE A 25 -2.62 -49.86 -8.81
C PHE A 25 -3.87 -50.62 -9.30
N ASN A 26 -4.89 -49.87 -9.72
CA ASN A 26 -5.11 -49.52 -11.14
C ASN A 26 -6.51 -48.90 -11.29
N GLU A 27 -6.56 -47.57 -11.34
CA GLU A 27 -7.71 -46.86 -11.89
C GLU A 27 -7.57 -46.86 -13.41
N LEU A 28 -8.55 -47.45 -14.10
CA LEU A 28 -9.15 -46.81 -15.26
C LEU A 28 -10.48 -47.47 -15.55
N PHE A 29 -11.53 -46.74 -15.17
CA PHE A 29 -12.85 -46.75 -15.81
C PHE A 29 -13.52 -48.11 -15.97
N THR A 30 -14.42 -48.42 -15.05
CA THR A 30 -15.75 -48.97 -15.38
C THR A 30 -16.54 -49.07 -14.09
N THR A 31 -17.63 -48.31 -13.97
CA THR A 31 -18.99 -48.82 -13.64
C THR A 31 -19.98 -47.69 -13.37
N PHE A 32 -21.10 -47.75 -14.10
CA PHE A 32 -22.47 -47.42 -13.68
C PHE A 32 -22.90 -45.97 -13.39
N GLN A 33 -23.72 -45.41 -14.29
CA GLN A 33 -25.16 -45.13 -14.06
C GLN A 33 -25.88 -45.25 -15.42
N VAL A 34 -26.68 -46.29 -15.70
CA VAL A 34 -28.07 -46.59 -15.29
C VAL A 34 -29.07 -46.29 -16.42
N GLN A 35 -29.78 -47.36 -16.80
CA GLN A 35 -30.96 -47.42 -17.66
C GLN A 35 -32.11 -46.54 -17.13
N VAL A 36 -32.90 -45.93 -18.02
CA VAL A 36 -34.37 -46.08 -18.10
C VAL A 36 -34.82 -45.62 -19.50
N TYR A 37 -35.26 -46.55 -20.35
CA TYR A 37 -36.60 -46.51 -20.97
C TYR A 37 -36.85 -47.85 -21.69
N ILE A 38 -37.72 -48.64 -21.08
CA ILE A 38 -38.20 -49.94 -21.53
C ILE A 38 -39.54 -49.75 -22.27
N ARG A 39 -39.78 -50.60 -23.29
CA ARG A 39 -41.08 -51.00 -23.89
C ARG A 39 -41.85 -49.96 -24.72
N ARG A 40 -41.70 -50.06 -26.04
CA ARG A 40 -42.82 -50.37 -26.96
C ARG A 40 -42.29 -50.77 -28.34
N CYS A 41 -43.01 -51.69 -28.98
CA CYS A 41 -42.84 -52.16 -30.36
C CYS A 41 -41.78 -53.24 -30.61
N LEU A 42 -42.05 -54.45 -30.10
CA LEU A 42 -41.68 -55.69 -30.80
C LEU A 42 -42.69 -56.79 -30.42
N LEU A 43 -43.88 -56.71 -30.99
CA LEU A 43 -44.81 -57.82 -31.23
C LEU A 43 -45.84 -57.33 -32.26
N TYR A 44 -45.48 -57.41 -33.55
CA TYR A 44 -46.45 -57.85 -34.54
C TYR A 44 -45.74 -58.66 -35.61
N VAL A 45 -46.24 -59.89 -35.72
CA VAL A 45 -45.86 -60.97 -36.61
C VAL A 45 -46.28 -60.65 -38.04
N ASN A 46 -45.54 -61.22 -39.00
CA ASN A 46 -45.82 -61.37 -40.44
C ASN A 46 -45.68 -60.15 -41.35
N ARG A 47 -44.57 -60.11 -42.12
CA ARG A 47 -44.52 -60.67 -43.49
C ARG A 47 -43.10 -60.59 -44.06
N GLU A 48 -42.67 -61.73 -44.64
CA GLU A 48 -41.96 -61.89 -45.94
C GLU A 48 -41.09 -60.71 -46.43
N ALA A 49 -39.85 -60.85 -46.89
CA ALA A 49 -39.03 -62.01 -47.22
C ALA A 49 -37.57 -61.52 -47.37
N THR A 50 -36.66 -62.46 -47.11
CA THR A 50 -35.27 -62.57 -47.53
C THR A 50 -34.81 -61.63 -48.65
N CYS A 51 -33.71 -60.90 -48.41
CA CYS A 51 -32.80 -60.54 -49.49
C CYS A 51 -31.34 -60.77 -49.06
N ASN A 52 -30.59 -61.30 -50.00
CA ASN A 52 -29.48 -62.21 -49.80
C ASN A 52 -28.17 -61.55 -49.33
N PHE A 53 -27.47 -62.35 -48.53
CA PHE A 53 -26.03 -62.42 -48.40
C PHE A 53 -25.35 -62.40 -49.79
N ILE A 54 -24.53 -61.38 -50.09
CA ILE A 54 -23.48 -61.47 -51.10
C ILE A 54 -22.19 -60.87 -50.51
N TYR A 55 -21.14 -61.69 -50.60
CA TYR A 55 -19.73 -61.47 -50.31
C TYR A 55 -19.18 -60.07 -50.70
N MET A 56 -18.24 -59.55 -49.91
CA MET A 56 -16.97 -58.94 -50.38
C MET A 56 -16.08 -58.49 -49.19
N PRO A 57 -15.13 -59.31 -48.72
CA PRO A 57 -14.24 -58.91 -47.63
C PRO A 57 -12.85 -58.57 -48.19
N GLN A 58 -12.64 -57.45 -48.90
CA GLN A 58 -11.26 -56.98 -49.21
C GLN A 58 -11.04 -55.45 -49.33
N LEU A 59 -12.00 -54.60 -48.95
CA LEU A 59 -11.82 -53.13 -49.05
C LEU A 59 -11.85 -52.35 -47.72
N ILE A 60 -11.91 -53.05 -46.58
CA ILE A 60 -12.14 -52.42 -45.27
C ILE A 60 -10.84 -52.05 -44.51
N SER A 61 -9.64 -52.46 -44.97
CA SER A 61 -8.39 -52.21 -44.24
C SER A 61 -7.68 -50.88 -44.57
N SER A 62 -8.06 -50.24 -45.68
CA SER A 62 -7.42 -49.01 -46.20
C SER A 62 -8.19 -47.74 -45.83
N LEU A 63 -9.51 -47.76 -46.01
CA LEU A 63 -10.41 -46.64 -45.69
C LEU A 63 -10.50 -46.37 -44.19
N THR A 64 -10.50 -47.42 -43.37
CA THR A 64 -10.53 -47.30 -41.90
C THR A 64 -9.26 -46.65 -41.34
N LYS A 65 -8.08 -46.97 -41.90
CA LYS A 65 -6.80 -46.36 -41.49
C LYS A 65 -6.67 -44.90 -41.89
N ARG A 66 -7.22 -44.50 -43.04
CA ARG A 66 -7.25 -43.08 -43.48
C ARG A 66 -8.19 -42.24 -42.62
N ILE A 67 -9.37 -42.76 -42.31
CA ILE A 67 -10.35 -42.07 -41.45
C ILE A 67 -9.84 -41.99 -40.00
N LEU A 68 -9.20 -43.04 -39.49
CA LEU A 68 -8.62 -43.06 -38.15
C LEU A 68 -7.43 -42.09 -38.00
N LYS A 69 -6.58 -41.94 -39.04
CA LYS A 69 -5.50 -40.93 -39.04
C LYS A 69 -6.03 -39.50 -38.98
N ILE A 70 -7.12 -39.20 -39.71
CA ILE A 70 -7.74 -37.87 -39.72
C ILE A 70 -8.36 -37.56 -38.36
N LEU A 71 -9.01 -38.55 -37.73
CA LEU A 71 -9.55 -38.41 -36.36
C LEU A 71 -8.45 -38.16 -35.32
N ILE A 72 -7.33 -38.89 -35.37
CA ILE A 72 -6.20 -38.69 -34.44
C ILE A 72 -5.57 -37.30 -34.61
N ILE A 73 -5.33 -36.87 -35.86
CA ILE A 73 -4.78 -35.53 -36.15
C ILE A 73 -5.75 -34.44 -35.69
N GLY A 74 -7.06 -34.61 -35.89
CA GLY A 74 -8.09 -33.69 -35.41
C GLY A 74 -8.13 -33.56 -33.89
N THR A 75 -7.97 -34.67 -33.16
CA THR A 75 -7.93 -34.66 -31.69
C THR A 75 -6.63 -34.08 -31.12
N VAL A 76 -5.49 -34.26 -31.80
CA VAL A 76 -4.21 -33.62 -31.42
C VAL A 76 -4.25 -32.11 -31.68
N LEU A 77 -4.99 -31.66 -32.71
CA LEU A 77 -5.20 -30.24 -32.98
C LEU A 77 -6.16 -29.56 -31.98
N MET A 78 -7.19 -30.26 -31.49
CA MET A 78 -8.10 -29.74 -30.46
C MET A 78 -7.53 -29.83 -29.03
N GLY A 79 -6.59 -30.75 -28.77
CA GLY A 79 -5.92 -30.89 -27.48
C GLY A 79 -4.82 -29.86 -27.21
N PHE A 80 -4.51 -29.01 -28.19
CA PHE A 80 -3.46 -27.99 -28.11
C PHE A 80 -4.04 -26.58 -28.22
N VAL A 81 -5.20 -26.32 -27.62
CA VAL A 81 -5.56 -24.95 -27.27
C VAL A 81 -4.75 -24.62 -26.02
N PRO A 82 -3.73 -23.75 -26.09
CA PRO A 82 -3.10 -23.28 -24.87
C PRO A 82 -4.19 -22.56 -24.09
N LEU A 83 -4.64 -23.19 -22.99
CA LEU A 83 -5.39 -22.52 -21.95
C LEU A 83 -4.44 -21.44 -21.43
N VAL A 84 -4.50 -20.26 -22.03
CA VAL A 84 -3.81 -19.08 -21.52
C VAL A 84 -4.48 -18.81 -20.19
N ALA A 85 -3.91 -19.39 -19.13
CA ALA A 85 -4.23 -19.04 -17.77
C ALA A 85 -3.99 -17.53 -17.68
N GLN A 86 -5.07 -16.76 -17.68
CA GLN A 86 -5.01 -15.34 -17.36
C GLN A 86 -4.45 -15.28 -15.94
N SER A 87 -3.14 -15.04 -15.81
CA SER A 87 -2.56 -14.68 -14.53
C SER A 87 -3.30 -13.43 -14.06
N GLN A 88 -4.08 -13.56 -12.99
CA GLN A 88 -4.78 -12.43 -12.43
C GLN A 88 -3.72 -11.49 -11.85
N ARG A 89 -3.44 -10.39 -12.54
CA ARG A 89 -2.60 -9.31 -12.03
C ARG A 89 -3.42 -8.57 -10.97
N MET A 90 -3.27 -8.99 -9.71
CA MET A 90 -3.84 -8.27 -8.59
C MET A 90 -2.94 -7.08 -8.25
N VAL A 91 -3.43 -5.87 -8.49
CA VAL A 91 -2.77 -4.63 -8.04
C VAL A 91 -3.52 -4.15 -6.80
N VAL A 92 -2.92 -4.36 -5.62
CA VAL A 92 -3.41 -3.77 -4.37
C VAL A 92 -2.69 -2.43 -4.21
N SER A 93 -3.39 -1.32 -4.46
CA SER A 93 -2.87 0.03 -4.20
C SER A 93 -3.66 0.69 -3.07
N ASN A 94 -2.93 1.36 -2.18
CA ASN A 94 -3.56 2.17 -1.15
C ASN A 94 -3.97 3.52 -1.76
N ALA A 95 -5.26 3.71 -2.00
CA ALA A 95 -5.82 4.95 -2.56
C ALA A 95 -5.50 6.22 -1.74
N ARG A 96 -5.11 6.08 -0.46
CA ARG A 96 -4.76 7.19 0.43
C ARG A 96 -3.25 7.44 0.58
N MET A 97 -2.39 6.87 -0.26
CA MET A 97 -0.93 7.09 -0.18
C MET A 97 -0.37 8.12 -1.15
N ASN A 98 -1.18 8.65 -2.08
CA ASN A 98 -0.70 9.71 -2.98
C ASN A 98 -0.62 11.04 -2.22
N VAL A 99 0.51 11.28 -1.55
CA VAL A 99 0.83 12.51 -0.82
C VAL A 99 2.20 12.99 -1.27
N VAL A 100 2.30 14.28 -1.60
CA VAL A 100 3.56 14.99 -1.80
C VAL A 100 3.62 16.15 -0.81
N TYR A 101 4.83 16.50 -0.41
CA TYR A 101 5.07 17.50 0.62
C TYR A 101 5.66 18.78 0.03
N LEU A 102 5.19 19.92 0.53
CA LEU A 102 5.72 21.23 0.16
C LEU A 102 7.09 21.46 0.76
N GLY A 103 7.94 22.20 0.02
CA GLY A 103 9.23 22.66 0.53
C GLY A 103 10.33 21.60 0.55
N VAL A 104 10.03 20.37 0.11
CA VAL A 104 10.99 19.26 0.05
C VAL A 104 10.95 18.58 -1.31
N PRO A 105 12.07 18.04 -1.80
CA PRO A 105 12.08 17.20 -3.00
C PRO A 105 11.30 15.90 -2.72
N ASN A 106 10.30 15.61 -3.54
CA ASN A 106 9.52 14.37 -3.45
C ASN A 106 9.97 13.39 -4.55
N PRO A 107 10.75 12.35 -4.24
CA PRO A 107 11.19 11.38 -5.23
C PRO A 107 10.03 10.47 -5.64
N ILE A 108 9.77 10.38 -6.95
CA ILE A 108 8.74 9.54 -7.54
C ILE A 108 9.35 8.76 -8.71
N ASN A 109 9.13 7.45 -8.71
CA ASN A 109 9.53 6.57 -9.80
C ASN A 109 8.34 6.33 -10.73
N ILE A 110 8.51 6.63 -12.01
CA ILE A 110 7.46 6.49 -13.02
C ILE A 110 7.89 5.43 -14.02
N ALA A 111 7.11 4.35 -14.10
CA ALA A 111 7.26 3.31 -15.09
C ALA A 111 5.94 3.09 -15.82
N VAL A 112 5.98 3.05 -17.15
CA VAL A 112 4.81 2.80 -18.00
C VAL A 112 5.09 1.57 -18.84
N GLU A 113 4.18 0.59 -18.80
CA GLU A 113 4.34 -0.66 -19.58
C GLU A 113 4.46 -0.35 -21.08
N GLY A 114 5.49 -0.92 -21.72
CA GLY A 114 5.74 -0.72 -23.16
C GLY A 114 6.50 0.55 -23.52
N TYR A 115 6.85 1.42 -22.57
CA TYR A 115 7.57 2.67 -22.82
C TYR A 115 8.90 2.72 -22.05
N LYS A 116 9.95 3.22 -22.72
CA LYS A 116 11.22 3.58 -22.05
C LYS A 116 11.07 4.94 -21.38
N CYS A 117 11.75 5.16 -20.27
CA CYS A 117 11.62 6.39 -19.49
C CYS A 117 12.04 7.66 -20.25
N ASP A 118 13.06 7.55 -21.13
CA ASP A 118 13.48 8.67 -22.00
C ASP A 118 12.45 9.04 -23.07
N ALA A 119 11.50 8.15 -23.34
CA ALA A 119 10.40 8.37 -24.27
C ALA A 119 9.17 8.99 -23.60
N LEU A 120 9.19 9.20 -22.28
CA LEU A 120 8.12 9.81 -21.51
C LEU A 120 8.37 11.31 -21.31
N THR A 121 7.28 12.06 -21.27
CA THR A 121 7.24 13.47 -20.85
C THR A 121 6.27 13.59 -19.70
N ILE A 122 6.70 14.24 -18.63
CA ILE A 122 5.91 14.42 -17.42
C ILE A 122 5.56 15.90 -17.31
N ALA A 123 4.27 16.16 -17.12
CA ALA A 123 3.74 17.47 -16.86
C ALA A 123 3.04 17.47 -15.50
N VAL A 124 3.21 18.57 -14.78
CA VAL A 124 2.59 18.81 -13.47
C VAL A 124 1.78 20.10 -13.54
N ASP A 125 0.61 20.11 -12.92
CA ASP A 125 -0.28 21.29 -12.85
C ASP A 125 0.12 22.28 -11.73
N ASN A 126 0.87 21.81 -10.74
CA ASN A 126 1.27 22.56 -9.56
C ASN A 126 2.73 22.28 -9.20
N GLY A 127 3.60 23.27 -9.45
CA GLY A 127 5.01 23.22 -9.12
C GLY A 127 5.89 22.74 -10.28
N LYS A 128 7.02 22.11 -9.93
CA LYS A 128 8.08 21.76 -10.88
C LYS A 128 8.46 20.29 -10.76
N VAL A 129 8.96 19.75 -11.87
CA VAL A 129 9.52 18.41 -11.96
C VAL A 129 10.95 18.48 -12.45
N GLU A 130 11.85 17.78 -11.77
CA GLU A 130 13.25 17.62 -12.15
C GLU A 130 13.58 16.14 -12.34
N MET A 131 14.60 15.84 -13.13
CA MET A 131 15.10 14.47 -13.27
C MET A 131 15.86 14.09 -11.99
N GLY A 132 15.57 12.92 -11.43
CA GLY A 132 16.30 12.37 -10.29
C GLY A 132 17.67 11.80 -10.69
N SER A 133 18.37 11.23 -9.71
CA SER A 133 19.67 10.58 -9.91
C SER A 133 19.58 9.29 -10.73
N ASP A 134 18.47 8.56 -10.60
CA ASP A 134 18.25 7.28 -11.27
C ASP A 134 17.42 7.43 -12.54
N LYS A 135 17.62 6.49 -13.47
CA LYS A 135 16.76 6.37 -14.66
C LYS A 135 15.32 6.16 -14.20
N CYS A 136 14.39 6.96 -14.72
CA CYS A 136 12.96 6.93 -14.38
C CYS A 136 12.59 7.49 -13.00
N SER A 137 13.56 8.07 -12.27
CA SER A 137 13.29 8.81 -11.02
C SER A 137 13.08 10.28 -11.35
N TYR A 138 12.10 10.88 -10.68
CA TYR A 138 11.76 12.29 -10.82
C TYR A 138 11.64 12.93 -9.44
N LEU A 139 12.09 14.17 -9.31
CA LEU A 139 11.91 14.96 -8.10
C LEU A 139 10.80 15.97 -8.35
N ILE A 140 9.77 15.92 -7.51
CA ILE A 140 8.63 16.83 -7.60
C ILE A 140 8.70 17.86 -6.48
N TYR A 141 8.52 19.12 -6.87
CA TYR A 141 8.50 20.28 -6.00
C TYR A 141 7.15 20.99 -6.14
N PRO A 142 6.15 20.63 -5.30
CA PRO A 142 4.87 21.31 -5.29
C PRO A 142 5.04 22.77 -4.82
N GLU A 143 4.23 23.69 -5.33
CA GLU A 143 4.28 25.12 -4.94
C GLU A 143 3.11 25.52 -4.04
N LYS A 144 1.93 24.89 -4.21
CA LYS A 144 0.70 25.26 -3.50
C LYS A 144 0.07 24.07 -2.78
N HIS A 145 -0.53 24.30 -1.62
CA HIS A 145 -1.35 23.31 -0.91
C HIS A 145 -2.58 22.90 -1.73
N GLY A 146 -3.08 21.68 -1.51
CA GLY A 146 -4.33 21.19 -2.10
C GLY A 146 -4.14 19.89 -2.87
N ARG A 147 -4.49 19.90 -4.17
CA ARG A 147 -4.31 18.77 -5.08
C ARG A 147 -3.30 19.14 -6.17
N MET A 148 -2.68 18.11 -6.72
CA MET A 148 -1.73 18.18 -7.81
C MET A 148 -1.96 16.97 -8.71
N SER A 149 -1.86 17.16 -10.01
CA SER A 149 -2.03 16.12 -11.02
C SER A 149 -0.73 15.95 -11.79
N ILE A 150 -0.28 14.71 -11.91
CA ILE A 150 0.87 14.34 -12.75
C ILE A 150 0.31 13.70 -14.00
N ALA A 151 0.50 14.36 -15.15
CA ALA A 151 0.14 13.86 -16.45
C ALA A 151 1.38 13.31 -17.17
N ILE A 152 1.26 12.08 -17.68
CA ILE A 152 2.33 11.41 -18.42
C ILE A 152 1.91 11.29 -19.88
N SER A 153 2.80 11.68 -20.78
CA SER A 153 2.61 11.63 -22.22
C SER A 153 3.82 11.03 -22.93
N GLU A 154 3.61 10.43 -24.10
CA GLU A 154 4.70 9.99 -24.96
C GLU A 154 5.36 11.18 -25.67
N LYS A 155 6.68 11.27 -25.61
CA LYS A 155 7.46 12.39 -26.16
C LYS A 155 7.34 12.56 -27.67
N LYS A 156 7.21 11.44 -28.42
CA LYS A 156 7.19 11.46 -29.90
C LYS A 156 5.81 11.78 -30.48
N SER A 157 4.77 11.19 -29.92
CA SER A 157 3.40 11.31 -30.44
C SER A 157 2.56 12.34 -29.70
N ALA A 158 3.06 12.86 -28.57
CA ALA A 158 2.29 13.63 -27.58
C ALA A 158 1.04 12.89 -27.07
N LYS A 159 0.97 11.56 -27.25
CA LYS A 159 -0.15 10.75 -26.80
C LYS A 159 -0.19 10.74 -25.28
N HIS A 160 -1.34 11.11 -24.72
CA HIS A 160 -1.58 11.01 -23.29
C HIS A 160 -1.63 9.54 -22.86
N LEU A 161 -0.85 9.18 -21.84
CA LEU A 161 -0.73 7.82 -21.32
C LEU A 161 -1.51 7.65 -20.00
N GLY A 162 -1.62 8.71 -19.20
CA GLY A 162 -2.44 8.72 -18.00
C GLY A 162 -2.18 9.92 -17.09
N THR A 163 -3.12 10.15 -16.17
CA THR A 163 -3.02 11.19 -15.13
C THR A 163 -3.23 10.55 -13.77
N THR A 164 -2.42 10.94 -12.78
CA THR A 164 -2.60 10.53 -11.38
C THR A 164 -2.66 11.76 -10.48
N GLU A 165 -3.65 11.80 -9.59
CA GLU A 165 -3.79 12.87 -8.60
C GLU A 165 -3.04 12.55 -7.29
N PHE A 166 -2.42 13.59 -6.74
CA PHE A 166 -1.70 13.62 -5.48
C PHE A 166 -2.26 14.73 -4.58
N ARG A 167 -2.26 14.47 -3.28
CA ARG A 167 -2.57 15.49 -2.28
C ARG A 167 -1.28 16.19 -1.88
N VAL A 168 -1.30 17.51 -1.92
CA VAL A 168 -0.17 18.34 -1.51
C VAL A 168 -0.38 18.74 -0.04
N LYS A 169 0.50 18.24 0.83
CA LYS A 169 0.47 18.53 2.28
C LYS A 169 1.68 19.35 2.71
N GLN A 170 1.52 20.06 3.82
CA GLN A 170 2.67 20.63 4.51
C GLN A 170 3.44 19.53 5.23
N VAL A 171 4.77 19.66 5.31
CA VAL A 171 5.55 18.94 6.31
C VAL A 171 5.03 19.37 7.68
N PRO A 172 4.77 18.45 8.62
CA PRO A 172 4.39 18.80 9.99
C PRO A 172 5.41 19.71 10.67
N ASP A 173 4.97 20.42 11.70
CA ASP A 173 5.86 21.28 12.46
C ASP A 173 6.78 20.43 13.36
N PRO A 174 8.06 20.81 13.51
CA PRO A 174 8.97 20.10 14.38
C PRO A 174 8.66 20.41 15.85
N GLU A 175 9.14 19.54 16.73
CA GLU A 175 9.08 19.75 18.17
C GLU A 175 10.39 20.38 18.64
N ALA A 176 10.29 21.46 19.40
CA ALA A 176 11.45 22.02 20.07
C ALA A 176 11.79 21.18 21.31
N THR A 177 13.07 20.94 21.52
CA THR A 177 13.59 20.12 22.62
C THR A 177 14.83 20.74 23.22
N VAL A 178 15.05 20.49 24.51
CA VAL A 178 16.30 20.80 25.21
C VAL A 178 16.75 19.53 25.93
N ALA A 179 18.01 19.13 25.72
CA ALA A 179 18.51 17.82 26.19
C ALA A 179 17.64 16.63 25.73
N GLY A 180 17.02 16.72 24.54
CA GLY A 180 16.11 15.70 24.02
C GLY A 180 14.75 15.60 24.72
N LYS A 181 14.41 16.55 25.61
CA LYS A 181 13.12 16.61 26.30
C LYS A 181 12.26 17.75 25.77
N MET A 182 10.94 17.53 25.74
CA MET A 182 9.93 18.52 25.36
C MET A 182 9.32 19.28 26.56
N GLY A 183 9.93 19.13 27.74
CA GLY A 183 9.47 19.72 29.00
C GLY A 183 9.57 18.74 30.16
N GLY A 184 8.97 19.13 31.29
CA GLY A 184 8.91 18.33 32.51
C GLY A 184 10.11 18.53 33.42
N VAL A 185 10.46 17.51 34.20
CA VAL A 185 11.53 17.63 35.21
C VAL A 185 12.92 17.50 34.57
N ILE A 186 13.81 18.44 34.89
CA ILE A 186 15.20 18.44 34.44
C ILE A 186 16.13 18.89 35.57
N SER A 187 17.30 18.24 35.67
CA SER A 187 18.33 18.69 36.59
C SER A 187 19.01 19.96 36.08
N LYS A 188 19.42 20.83 37.00
CA LYS A 188 20.18 22.04 36.67
C LYS A 188 21.45 21.72 35.87
N ALA A 189 22.20 20.70 36.27
CA ALA A 189 23.46 20.32 35.62
C ALA A 189 23.24 19.95 34.14
N VAL A 190 22.23 19.14 33.84
CA VAL A 190 21.89 18.76 32.45
C VAL A 190 21.48 19.98 31.63
N LEU A 191 20.65 20.88 32.17
CA LEU A 191 20.22 22.08 31.47
C LEU A 191 21.41 23.01 31.17
N GLN A 192 22.32 23.19 32.13
CA GLN A 192 23.52 24.01 31.98
C GLN A 192 24.52 23.46 30.96
N ALA A 193 24.57 22.13 30.81
CA ALA A 193 25.43 21.47 29.85
C ALA A 193 24.95 21.67 28.39
N GLN A 194 23.69 22.05 28.17
CA GLN A 194 23.18 22.27 26.82
C GLN A 194 23.66 23.59 26.23
N GLU A 195 23.94 23.59 24.93
CA GLU A 195 24.32 24.79 24.20
C GLU A 195 23.13 25.59 23.69
N GLY A 196 21.99 24.95 23.46
CA GLY A 196 20.83 25.59 22.88
C GLY A 196 19.61 24.69 22.75
N ILE A 197 18.63 25.19 22.02
CA ILE A 197 17.37 24.52 21.68
C ILE A 197 17.58 23.74 20.39
N VAL A 198 17.11 22.49 20.36
CA VAL A 198 17.19 21.63 19.17
C VAL A 198 15.78 21.31 18.69
N THR A 199 15.54 21.42 17.40
CA THR A 199 14.30 20.99 16.76
C THR A 199 14.43 19.52 16.36
N ARG A 200 13.37 18.75 16.60
CA ARG A 200 13.30 17.35 16.20
C ARG A 200 11.96 17.09 15.53
N LEU A 201 12.01 16.38 14.42
CA LEU A 201 10.82 15.84 13.78
C LEU A 201 10.68 14.37 14.18
N THR A 202 9.57 14.02 14.81
CA THR A 202 9.32 12.66 15.29
C THR A 202 8.61 11.84 14.19
N CYS A 203 9.10 10.62 13.92
CA CYS A 203 8.50 9.65 12.99
C CYS A 203 8.34 10.15 11.55
N TYR A 204 9.41 10.63 10.93
CA TYR A 204 9.37 11.11 9.55
C TYR A 204 10.62 10.72 8.74
N ASP A 205 10.41 10.29 7.49
CA ASP A 205 11.44 9.68 6.64
C ASP A 205 12.30 10.69 5.85
N PHE A 206 12.14 11.99 6.12
CA PHE A 206 12.87 13.04 5.41
C PHE A 206 13.95 13.63 6.30
N ASP A 207 15.19 13.64 5.83
CA ASP A 207 16.30 14.35 6.49
C ASP A 207 16.17 15.85 6.22
N MET A 208 15.33 16.50 7.03
CA MET A 208 15.12 17.94 6.96
C MET A 208 15.52 18.59 8.27
N ARG A 209 16.35 19.63 8.19
CA ARG A 209 16.81 20.38 9.36
C ARG A 209 16.03 21.68 9.48
N PHE A 210 15.50 21.92 10.67
CA PHE A 210 14.83 23.18 11.00
C PHE A 210 15.73 24.02 11.88
N SER A 211 15.90 25.28 11.54
CA SER A 211 16.75 26.19 12.32
C SER A 211 15.89 27.08 13.21
N VAL A 212 16.12 27.08 14.52
CA VAL A 212 15.45 28.02 15.43
C VAL A 212 16.03 29.41 15.17
N THR A 213 15.15 30.39 14.91
CA THR A 213 15.51 31.78 14.59
C THR A 213 15.24 32.71 15.77
N LYS A 214 14.25 32.40 16.60
CA LYS A 214 13.91 33.18 17.78
C LYS A 214 13.37 32.26 18.88
N ALA A 215 13.68 32.59 20.11
CA ALA A 215 13.04 32.03 21.29
C ALA A 215 13.10 33.05 22.43
N THR A 216 12.21 32.94 23.41
CA THR A 216 12.26 33.73 24.63
C THR A 216 12.38 32.79 25.82
N ILE A 217 13.35 33.03 26.68
CA ILE A 217 13.55 32.25 27.90
C ILE A 217 13.14 33.11 29.09
N ALA A 218 12.34 32.53 29.97
CA ALA A 218 11.97 33.10 31.25
C ALA A 218 12.24 32.11 32.38
N ILE A 219 12.81 32.59 33.48
CA ILE A 219 12.96 31.83 34.72
C ILE A 219 11.97 32.37 35.72
N ILE A 220 11.12 31.49 36.24
CA ILE A 220 10.04 31.81 37.16
C ILE A 220 10.30 31.11 38.49
N ARG A 221 10.35 31.90 39.57
CA ARG A 221 10.50 31.42 40.94
C ARG A 221 9.27 31.82 41.74
N LYS A 222 8.55 30.83 42.27
CA LYS A 222 7.33 31.06 43.08
C LYS A 222 6.33 32.04 42.43
N GLY A 223 6.18 31.96 41.10
CA GLY A 223 5.28 32.81 40.32
C GLY A 223 5.88 34.14 39.82
N ASN A 224 7.07 34.54 40.27
CA ASN A 224 7.73 35.76 39.82
C ASN A 224 8.79 35.48 38.75
N THR A 225 8.79 36.26 37.67
CA THR A 225 9.83 36.22 36.64
C THR A 225 11.10 36.88 37.16
N ILE A 226 12.12 36.08 37.48
CA ILE A 226 13.42 36.58 37.97
C ILE A 226 14.38 36.88 36.82
N TYR A 227 14.15 36.28 35.65
CA TYR A 227 14.96 36.44 34.47
C TYR A 227 14.11 36.30 33.22
N ALA A 228 14.33 37.17 32.24
CA ALA A 228 13.77 37.00 30.90
C ALA A 228 14.77 37.51 29.85
N GLU A 229 14.91 36.79 28.74
CA GLU A 229 15.72 37.19 27.60
C GLU A 229 15.13 36.63 26.31
N SER A 230 15.07 37.47 25.28
CA SER A 230 14.79 37.02 23.91
C SER A 230 16.11 36.68 23.21
N LEU A 231 16.19 35.45 22.73
CA LEU A 231 17.30 34.90 21.96
C LEU A 231 17.10 35.14 20.48
N GLN A 232 18.22 35.42 19.80
CA GLN A 232 18.33 35.39 18.35
C GLN A 232 19.04 34.08 17.98
N GLY A 233 18.29 33.16 17.40
CA GLY A 233 18.77 31.81 17.09
C GLY A 233 18.49 30.77 18.17
N ALA A 234 19.09 29.60 17.98
CA ALA A 234 18.91 28.43 18.83
C ALA A 234 19.81 28.43 20.10
N VAL A 235 20.90 29.19 20.08
CA VAL A 235 22.01 29.09 21.04
C VAL A 235 21.73 29.93 22.28
N PHE A 236 22.02 29.37 23.45
CA PHE A 236 21.92 30.08 24.73
C PHE A 236 23.06 31.09 24.89
N THR A 237 22.72 32.34 25.17
CA THR A 237 23.70 33.39 25.44
C THR A 237 24.40 33.17 26.78
N THR A 238 25.56 33.80 26.98
CA THR A 238 26.25 33.83 28.27
C THR A 238 25.37 34.37 29.39
N LYS A 239 24.46 35.30 29.07
CA LYS A 239 23.51 35.88 30.03
C LYS A 239 22.49 34.82 30.47
N THR A 240 21.90 34.09 29.52
CA THR A 240 21.02 32.95 29.80
C THR A 240 21.74 31.89 30.63
N LYS A 241 22.96 31.50 30.27
CA LYS A 241 23.74 30.50 31.02
C LYS A 241 24.04 30.93 32.46
N LYS A 242 24.31 32.23 32.70
CA LYS A 242 24.43 32.80 34.04
C LYS A 242 23.10 32.76 34.80
N GLY A 243 21.98 33.02 34.12
CA GLY A 243 20.64 32.81 34.69
C GLY A 243 20.44 31.37 35.16
N PHE A 244 20.86 30.39 34.35
CA PHE A 244 20.80 28.97 34.73
C PHE A 244 21.65 28.62 35.96
N GLN A 245 22.76 29.33 36.21
CA GLN A 245 23.55 29.16 37.44
C GLN A 245 22.82 29.55 38.71
N GLN A 246 21.83 30.45 38.61
CA GLN A 246 21.05 30.92 39.75
C GLN A 246 19.81 30.06 40.03
N LEU A 247 19.55 29.03 39.22
CA LEU A 247 18.42 28.11 39.41
C LEU A 247 18.56 27.33 40.72
N VAL A 248 17.42 27.17 41.39
CA VAL A 248 17.22 26.33 42.57
C VAL A 248 16.07 25.35 42.32
N ASP A 249 15.92 24.35 43.19
CA ASP A 249 14.86 23.35 43.06
C ASP A 249 13.47 23.99 43.10
N GLY A 250 12.59 23.51 42.22
CA GLY A 250 11.24 24.03 42.04
C GLY A 250 11.14 25.29 41.17
N ASP A 251 12.26 25.87 40.73
CA ASP A 251 12.22 26.92 39.70
C ASP A 251 11.67 26.35 38.39
N LYS A 252 10.96 27.21 37.65
CA LYS A 252 10.44 26.89 36.32
C LYS A 252 11.23 27.63 35.26
N VAL A 253 11.66 26.94 34.23
CA VAL A 253 12.27 27.53 33.03
C VAL A 253 11.28 27.39 31.88
N LEU A 254 10.73 28.51 31.45
CA LEU A 254 9.80 28.60 30.34
C LEU A 254 10.54 29.08 29.09
N ILE A 255 10.40 28.34 28.00
CA ILE A 255 10.90 28.70 26.69
C ILE A 255 9.68 28.90 25.77
N SER A 256 9.44 30.14 25.36
CA SER A 256 8.24 30.56 24.62
C SER A 256 8.60 31.40 23.39
N ASP A 257 7.60 31.74 22.56
CA ASP A 257 7.79 32.44 21.27
C ASP A 257 8.90 31.78 20.41
N ILE A 258 8.93 30.45 20.43
CA ILE A 258 9.91 29.67 19.66
C ILE A 258 9.49 29.73 18.19
N ARG A 259 10.38 30.24 17.34
CA ARG A 259 10.18 30.28 15.90
C ARG A 259 11.28 29.52 15.21
N CYS A 260 10.90 28.69 14.25
CA CYS A 260 11.84 27.98 13.40
C CYS A 260 11.62 28.33 11.93
N GLN A 261 12.70 28.28 11.17
CA GLN A 261 12.69 28.34 9.73
C GLN A 261 12.90 26.93 9.20
N ALA A 262 11.99 26.49 8.33
CA ALA A 262 12.20 25.29 7.53
C ALA A 262 13.12 25.61 6.32
N PRO A 263 13.71 24.60 5.66
CA PRO A 263 14.53 24.81 4.46
C PRO A 263 13.78 25.48 3.30
N ASP A 264 12.45 25.47 3.34
CA ASP A 264 11.54 26.22 2.46
C ASP A 264 11.52 27.75 2.74
N ALA A 265 12.34 28.21 3.68
CA ALA A 265 12.41 29.57 4.21
C ALA A 265 11.12 30.06 4.91
N VAL A 266 10.15 29.19 5.13
CA VAL A 266 8.89 29.52 5.82
C VAL A 266 9.12 29.52 7.32
N MET A 267 8.67 30.60 7.95
CA MET A 267 8.73 30.78 9.40
C MET A 267 7.52 30.11 10.07
N ARG A 268 7.79 29.32 11.11
CA ARG A 268 6.76 28.59 11.86
C ARG A 268 6.91 28.85 13.35
N ALA A 269 5.78 28.99 14.03
CA ALA A 269 5.73 29.13 15.48
C ALA A 269 5.59 27.74 16.11
N LEU A 270 6.42 27.44 17.11
CA LEU A 270 6.41 26.16 17.81
C LEU A 270 5.78 26.31 19.19
N ASN A 271 5.38 25.16 19.74
CA ASN A 271 4.85 25.09 21.10
C ASN A 271 5.91 25.53 22.13
N SER A 272 5.44 26.15 23.21
CA SER A 272 6.30 26.53 24.33
C SER A 272 6.69 25.30 25.15
N ILE A 273 7.87 25.34 25.76
CA ILE A 273 8.42 24.27 26.59
C ILE A 273 8.54 24.79 28.02
N GLU A 274 8.07 24.02 29.00
CA GLU A 274 8.25 24.31 30.41
C GLU A 274 9.06 23.20 31.08
N PHE A 275 10.11 23.60 31.78
CA PHE A 275 10.92 22.72 32.62
C PHE A 275 10.77 23.08 34.09
N ILE A 276 10.73 22.06 34.94
CA ILE A 276 10.80 22.20 36.40
C ILE A 276 12.15 21.70 36.86
N ILE A 277 12.87 22.52 37.61
CA ILE A 277 14.19 22.18 38.12
C ILE A 277 14.07 21.24 39.33
N SER A 278 14.79 20.13 39.25
CA SER A 278 15.02 19.20 40.37
C SER A 278 16.48 18.79 40.35
N ASN A 279 17.26 19.24 41.34
CA ASN A 279 18.62 18.75 41.55
C ASN A 279 18.65 17.35 42.16
#